data_AF-A0A1X7HLM4-F1
#
_entry.id   AF-A0A1X7HLM4-F1
#
_cell.length_a   1.000
_cell.length_b   1.000
_cell.length_c   1.000
_cell.angle_alpha   90.00
_cell.angle_beta   90.00
_cell.angle_gamma   90.00
#
_symmetry.space_group_name_H-M   'P 1'
#
loop_
_entity.id
_entity.type
_entity.pdbx_description
1 polymer ?
#
loop_
_entity_poly.entity_id
_entity_poly.type
_entity_poly.pdbx_seq_one_letter_code
_entity_poly.pdbx_strand_id
1 'polypeptide(L)' 'MKTTEAAEMVLKGLLCQVCGAYVDGEEPGYPRKCEDCENE' A
#
# COMPACT_ATOMS: atom_id res chain seq x y z
N MET A 1 -6.99 17.95 8.79
CA MET A 1 -5.73 17.33 8.32
C MET A 1 -6.10 16.55 7.07
N LYS A 2 -5.68 16.99 5.88
CA LYS A 2 -5.95 16.24 4.64
C LYS A 2 -4.88 15.15 4.54
N THR A 3 -5.30 13.89 4.62
CA THR A 3 -4.46 12.75 4.26
C THR A 3 -4.01 12.92 2.82
N THR A 4 -2.74 12.62 2.53
CA THR A 4 -2.23 12.70 1.16
C THR A 4 -2.81 11.54 0.34
N GLU A 5 -3.01 11.73 -0.97
CA GLU A 5 -3.52 10.69 -1.87
C GLU A 5 -2.74 9.37 -1.73
N ALA A 6 -1.41 9.46 -1.57
CA ALA A 6 -0.55 8.31 -1.32
C ALA A 6 -0.87 7.59 0.00
N ALA A 7 -1.20 8.32 1.06
CA ALA A 7 -1.60 7.71 2.33
C ALA A 7 -2.94 6.98 2.20
N GLU A 8 -3.88 7.51 1.43
CA GLU A 8 -5.14 6.81 1.14
C GLU A 8 -4.92 5.55 0.31
N MET A 9 -4.02 5.59 -0.67
CA MET A 9 -3.67 4.43 -1.48
C MET A 9 -2.98 3.33 -0.64
N VAL A 10 -2.15 3.70 0.35
CA VAL A 10 -1.60 2.73 1.33
C VAL A 10 -2.72 2.11 2.17
N LEU A 11 -3.66 2.91 2.68
CA LEU A 11 -4.77 2.42 3.49
C LEU A 11 -5.71 1.49 2.72
N LYS A 12 -5.94 1.77 1.43
CA LYS A 12 -6.74 0.92 0.54
C LYS A 12 -6.03 -0.38 0.15
N GLY A 13 -4.72 -0.47 0.37
CA GLY A 13 -3.90 -1.63 0.02
C GLY A 13 -3.33 -1.60 -1.40
N LEU A 14 -3.41 -0.46 -2.09
CA LEU A 14 -2.85 -0.28 -3.44
C LEU A 14 -1.33 -0.10 -3.43
N LEU A 15 -0.81 0.52 -2.38
CA LEU A 15 0.63 0.73 -2.19
C LEU A 15 1.14 -0.11 -1.03
N CYS A 16 2.35 -0.64 -1.19
CA CYS A 16 3.08 -1.33 -0.13
C CYS A 16 3.27 -0.38 1.05
N GLN A 17 2.89 -0.82 2.24
CA GLN A 17 3.00 -0.02 3.48
C GLN A 17 4.45 0.26 3.90
N VAL A 18 5.43 -0.44 3.31
CA VAL A 18 6.86 -0.33 3.66
C VAL A 18 7.58 0.57 2.65
N CYS A 19 7.55 0.20 1.36
CA CYS A 19 8.33 0.87 0.32
C CYS A 19 7.50 1.82 -0.56
N GLY A 20 6.17 1.82 -0.45
CA GLY A 20 5.27 2.63 -1.28
C GLY A 20 5.14 2.16 -2.73
N ALA A 21 5.68 0.99 -3.09
CA ALA A 21 5.52 0.41 -4.42
C ALA A 21 4.06 0.00 -4.68
N TYR A 22 3.60 0.14 -5.92
CA TYR A 22 2.30 -0.36 -6.34
C TYR A 22 2.29 -1.89 -6.33
N VAL A 23 1.27 -2.51 -5.74
CA VAL A 23 1.26 -3.97 -5.52
C VAL A 23 0.69 -4.69 -6.74
N ASP A 24 -0.64 -4.82 -6.83
CA ASP A 24 -1.33 -5.54 -7.90
C ASP A 24 -2.60 -4.82 -8.40
N GLY A 25 -2.91 -3.66 -7.83
CA GLY A 25 -4.10 -2.89 -8.15
C GLY A 25 -5.39 -3.38 -7.50
N GLU A 26 -5.33 -4.36 -6.60
CA GLU A 26 -6.46 -4.71 -5.75
C GLU A 26 -6.59 -3.73 -4.58
N GLU A 27 -7.83 -3.39 -4.20
CA GLU A 27 -8.18 -2.54 -3.07
C GLU A 27 -8.77 -3.38 -1.93
N PRO A 28 -7.97 -4.19 -1.22
CA PRO A 28 -8.47 -5.04 -0.14
C PRO A 28 -8.99 -4.23 1.07
N GLY A 29 -8.72 -2.92 1.12
CA GLY A 29 -9.18 -2.04 2.19
C GLY A 29 -8.34 -2.12 3.46
N TYR A 30 -7.15 -2.72 3.38
CA TYR A 30 -6.17 -2.74 4.46
C TYR A 30 -4.74 -2.60 3.90
N PRO A 31 -3.80 -2.00 4.68
CA PRO A 31 -2.39 -1.93 4.28
C PRO A 31 -1.77 -3.33 4.13
N ARG A 32 -1.04 -3.54 3.02
CA ARG A 32 -0.33 -4.80 2.73
C ARG A 32 1.11 -4.54 2.31
N LYS A 33 1.89 -5.61 2.22
CA LYS A 33 3.26 -5.58 1.68
C LYS A 33 3.25 -6.01 0.21
N CYS A 34 4.25 -5.58 -0.55
CA CYS A 34 4.59 -6.22 -1.82
C CYS A 34 5.39 -7.50 -1.56
N GLU A 35 5.55 -8.33 -2.60
CA GLU A 35 6.31 -9.58 -2.55
C GLU A 35 7.74 -9.37 -2.05
N ASP A 36 8.41 -8.31 -2.48
CA ASP A 36 9.78 -8.00 -2.03
C ASP A 36 9.84 -7.78 -0.52
N CYS A 37 8.96 -6.94 0.04
CA CYS A 37 8.96 -6.62 1.47
C CYS A 37 8.36 -7.73 2.36
N GLU A 38 7.64 -8.69 1.78
CA GLU A 38 7.15 -9.87 2.49
C GLU A 38 8.25 -10.91 2.67
N ASN A 39 9.18 -11.01 1.72
CA ASN A 39 10.28 -11.98 1.70
C ASN A 39 11.61 -11.48 2.32
N GLU A 40 11.61 -10.29 2.93
CA GLU A 40 12.75 -9.70 3.70
C GLU A 40 12.63 -9.99 5.21
#